data_AF-Q4JA51-F1
#
_entry.id   AF-Q4JA51-F1
#
_cell.length_a   1.000
_cell.length_b   1.000
_cell.length_c   1.000
_cell.angle_alpha   90.00
_cell.angle_beta   90.00
_cell.angle_gamma   90.00
#
_symmetry.space_group_name_H-M   'P 1'
#
loop_
_entity.id
_entity.type
_entity.pdbx_description
1 polymer ?
#
loop_
_entity_poly.entity_id
_entity_poly.type
_entity_poly.pdbx_seq_one_letter_code
_entity_poly.pdbx_strand_id
1 'polypeptide(L)'
;MYHVRILEELRQEYDLTDDEIEYAIDKARGIILGFAMEMKAMKVLQDMNFMNVKYVDLPTHDIEAEKDGSKYYVEVKATKKSPTREYSAHKIAMIARLDGTHLTLVMTPSPHLFNTEEVLSEPKRLLFNVFRYIYSNNVEKLKEITSDDKYKTILSSYEKVIKIYTTRYNKDALSLLETFL
;
A
#
# COMPACT_ATOMS: atom_id res chain seq x y z
N MET A 1 -6.64 34.03 8.86
CA MET A 1 -6.30 34.56 10.20
C MET A 1 -5.91 33.49 11.22
N TYR A 2 -6.50 32.29 11.22
CA TYR A 2 -6.11 31.23 12.19
C TYR A 2 -4.71 30.63 11.99
N HIS A 3 -4.25 30.43 10.75
CA HIS A 3 -2.97 29.75 10.48
C HIS A 3 -1.72 30.59 10.80
N VAL A 4 -1.79 31.92 10.65
CA VAL A 4 -0.68 32.83 11.00
C VAL A 4 -0.44 32.80 12.51
N ARG A 5 -1.53 32.71 13.29
CA ARG A 5 -1.49 32.63 14.75
C ARG A 5 -0.81 31.36 15.26
N ILE A 6 -1.02 30.23 14.60
CA ILE A 6 -0.37 28.95 14.96
C ILE A 6 1.15 29.01 14.75
N LEU A 7 1.62 29.61 13.65
CA LEU A 7 3.07 29.68 13.39
C LEU A 7 3.79 30.62 14.36
N GLU A 8 3.15 31.74 14.75
CA GLU A 8 3.66 32.63 15.79
C GLU A 8 3.67 31.98 17.16
N GLU A 9 2.62 31.22 17.51
CA GLU A 9 2.54 30.44 18.75
C GLU A 9 3.67 29.39 18.80
N LEU A 10 3.90 28.63 17.72
CA LEU A 10 4.99 27.64 17.65
C LEU A 10 6.38 28.28 17.79
N ARG A 11 6.60 29.45 17.20
CA ARG A 11 7.87 30.20 17.34
C ARG A 11 8.12 30.59 18.79
N GLN A 12 7.11 31.13 19.46
CA GLN A 12 7.23 31.61 20.83
C GLN A 12 7.30 30.48 21.87
N GLU A 13 6.56 29.40 21.65
CA GLU A 13 6.48 28.27 22.59
C GLU A 13 7.72 27.37 22.53
N TYR A 14 8.31 27.20 21.36
CA TYR A 14 9.44 26.28 21.13
C TYR A 14 10.76 26.98 20.76
N ASP A 15 10.81 28.31 20.80
CA ASP A 15 11.99 29.14 20.47
C ASP A 15 12.58 28.81 19.09
N LEU A 16 11.70 28.57 18.11
CA LEU A 16 12.10 28.16 16.76
C LEU A 16 12.59 29.35 15.93
N THR A 17 13.69 29.12 15.22
CA THR A 17 14.23 30.07 14.23
C THR A 17 13.38 30.13 12.96
N ASP A 18 13.61 31.15 12.13
CA ASP A 18 12.98 31.28 10.81
C ASP A 18 13.23 30.04 9.93
N ASP A 19 14.47 29.55 9.91
CA ASP A 19 14.88 28.39 9.11
C ASP A 19 14.17 27.10 9.54
N GLU A 20 13.99 26.89 10.85
CA GLU A 20 13.29 25.71 11.40
C GLU A 20 11.80 25.75 11.09
N ILE A 21 11.19 26.94 11.11
CA ILE A 21 9.79 27.14 10.73
C ILE A 21 9.61 26.90 9.23
N GLU A 22 10.50 27.41 8.38
CA GLU A 22 10.43 27.18 6.93
C GLU A 22 10.56 25.68 6.61
N TYR A 23 11.51 24.99 7.25
CA TYR A 23 11.64 23.55 7.15
C TYR A 23 10.36 22.81 7.57
N ALA A 24 9.74 23.20 8.70
CA ALA A 24 8.49 22.60 9.17
C ALA A 24 7.33 22.85 8.21
N ILE A 25 7.20 24.06 7.65
CA ILE A 25 6.20 24.41 6.64
C ILE A 25 6.38 23.56 5.39
N ASP A 26 7.61 23.36 4.92
CA ASP A 26 7.88 22.53 3.75
C ASP A 26 7.52 21.07 3.97
N LYS A 27 7.76 20.54 5.18
CA LYS A 27 7.27 19.20 5.56
C LYS A 27 5.74 19.14 5.61
N ALA A 28 5.10 20.14 6.22
CA ALA A 28 3.64 20.23 6.30
C ALA A 28 3.00 20.36 4.90
N ARG A 29 3.65 21.06 3.96
CA ARG A 29 3.18 21.20 2.58
C ARG A 29 3.03 19.84 1.90
N GLY A 30 3.99 18.93 2.08
CA GLY A 30 3.91 17.58 1.53
C GLY A 30 2.70 16.81 2.07
N ILE A 31 2.43 16.92 3.38
CA ILE A 31 1.30 16.27 4.04
C ILE A 31 -0.03 16.85 3.54
N ILE A 32 -0.15 18.18 3.48
CA ILE A 32 -1.34 18.87 2.99
C ILE A 32 -1.63 18.51 1.52
N LEU A 33 -0.58 18.42 0.69
CA LEU A 33 -0.73 17.98 -0.69
C LEU A 33 -1.21 16.53 -0.80
N GLY A 34 -0.75 15.64 0.09
CA GLY A 34 -1.23 14.27 0.20
C GLY A 34 -2.74 14.22 0.47
N PHE A 35 -3.20 14.90 1.52
CA PHE A 35 -4.63 14.98 1.84
C PHE A 35 -5.45 15.61 0.71
N ALA A 36 -4.97 16.69 0.11
CA ALA A 36 -5.66 17.32 -1.02
C ALA A 36 -5.79 16.37 -2.22
N MET A 37 -4.79 15.54 -2.46
CA MET A 37 -4.78 14.52 -3.50
C MET A 37 -5.81 13.42 -3.22
N GLU A 38 -5.88 12.92 -1.99
CA GLU A 38 -6.91 11.95 -1.56
C GLU A 38 -8.33 12.53 -1.69
N MET A 39 -8.51 13.81 -1.36
CA MET A 39 -9.76 14.55 -1.58
C MET A 39 -10.16 14.64 -3.04
N LYS A 40 -9.19 14.84 -3.93
CA LYS A 40 -9.45 14.81 -5.36
C LYS A 40 -9.74 13.39 -5.85
N ALA A 41 -9.06 12.39 -5.30
CA ALA A 41 -9.22 10.98 -5.67
C ALA A 41 -10.66 10.48 -5.44
N MET A 42 -11.32 10.89 -4.35
CA MET A 42 -12.73 10.53 -4.14
C MET A 42 -13.63 10.95 -5.30
N LYS A 43 -13.49 12.21 -5.74
CA LYS A 43 -14.29 12.77 -6.85
C LYS A 43 -14.01 12.01 -8.14
N VAL A 44 -12.73 11.74 -8.42
CA VAL A 44 -12.31 10.94 -9.57
C VAL A 44 -12.96 9.56 -9.57
N LEU A 45 -12.97 8.87 -8.43
CA LEU A 45 -13.59 7.54 -8.33
C LEU A 45 -15.10 7.61 -8.55
N GLN A 46 -15.78 8.62 -8.00
CA GLN A 46 -17.20 8.86 -8.24
C GLN A 46 -17.47 9.12 -9.73
N ASP A 47 -16.67 9.95 -10.40
CA ASP A 47 -16.76 10.20 -11.84
C ASP A 47 -16.52 8.93 -12.69
N MET A 48 -15.76 7.96 -12.14
CA MET A 48 -15.56 6.62 -12.72
C MET A 48 -16.68 5.62 -12.36
N ASN A 49 -17.81 6.10 -11.83
CA ASN A 49 -18.97 5.32 -11.40
C ASN A 49 -18.71 4.37 -10.22
N PHE A 50 -17.74 4.66 -9.36
CA PHE A 50 -17.65 3.99 -8.07
C PHE A 50 -18.67 4.58 -7.09
N MET A 51 -19.24 3.70 -6.27
CA MET A 51 -20.20 4.01 -5.21
C MET A 51 -19.56 3.77 -3.83
N ASN A 52 -20.22 4.25 -2.77
CA ASN A 52 -19.80 4.04 -1.38
C ASN A 52 -18.32 4.41 -1.10
N VAL A 53 -17.81 5.43 -1.81
CA VAL A 53 -16.42 5.88 -1.72
C VAL A 53 -16.18 6.52 -0.35
N LYS A 54 -15.26 5.96 0.44
CA LYS A 54 -14.94 6.43 1.79
C LYS A 54 -13.44 6.38 2.07
N TYR A 55 -12.94 7.35 2.82
CA TYR A 55 -11.59 7.26 3.38
C TYR A 55 -11.51 6.18 4.43
N VAL A 56 -10.32 5.62 4.56
CA VAL A 56 -9.95 4.79 5.69
C VAL A 56 -8.58 5.22 6.19
N ASP A 57 -8.41 5.16 7.51
CA ASP A 57 -7.09 5.31 8.13
C ASP A 57 -6.52 3.91 8.36
N LEU A 58 -6.05 3.29 7.27
CA LEU A 58 -5.49 1.95 7.29
C LEU A 58 -4.11 1.93 6.61
N PRO A 59 -3.15 1.15 7.12
CA PRO A 59 -1.83 1.02 6.49
C PRO A 59 -1.85 0.33 5.12
N THR A 60 -2.99 -0.23 4.70
CA THR A 60 -3.13 -1.03 3.47
C THR A 60 -3.55 -0.23 2.25
N HIS A 61 -4.40 0.78 2.41
CA HIS A 61 -4.98 1.58 1.32
C HIS A 61 -5.63 2.84 1.91
N ASP A 62 -5.89 3.83 1.07
CA ASP A 62 -6.40 5.14 1.50
C ASP A 62 -7.93 5.24 1.37
N ILE A 63 -8.52 4.52 0.39
CA ILE A 63 -9.95 4.62 0.06
C ILE A 63 -10.56 3.23 -0.17
N GLU A 64 -11.72 2.97 0.44
CA GLU A 64 -12.60 1.84 0.06
C GLU A 64 -13.71 2.34 -0.86
N ALA A 65 -14.05 1.54 -1.87
CA ALA A 65 -15.14 1.85 -2.80
C ALA A 65 -15.81 0.57 -3.33
N GLU A 66 -16.98 0.72 -3.94
CA GLU A 66 -17.72 -0.38 -4.56
C GLU A 66 -18.05 -0.04 -6.01
N LYS A 67 -17.99 -1.04 -6.88
CA LYS A 67 -18.42 -0.91 -8.28
C LYS A 67 -18.91 -2.25 -8.80
N ASP A 68 -20.06 -2.26 -9.47
CA ASP A 68 -20.67 -3.48 -10.03
C ASP A 68 -20.79 -4.63 -9.00
N GLY A 69 -21.13 -4.29 -7.75
CA GLY A 69 -21.27 -5.25 -6.64
C GLY A 69 -19.96 -5.78 -6.05
N SER A 70 -18.80 -5.30 -6.54
CA SER A 70 -17.48 -5.71 -6.07
C SER A 70 -16.84 -4.65 -5.17
N LYS A 71 -16.10 -5.10 -4.14
CA LYS A 71 -15.33 -4.24 -3.23
C LYS A 71 -13.94 -3.94 -3.79
N TYR A 72 -13.54 -2.67 -3.70
CA TYR A 72 -12.25 -2.17 -4.14
C TYR A 72 -11.52 -1.45 -3.01
N TYR A 73 -10.20 -1.67 -2.98
CA TYR A 73 -9.27 -1.06 -2.05
C TYR A 73 -8.28 -0.22 -2.86
N VAL A 74 -8.34 1.10 -2.70
CA VAL A 74 -7.63 2.04 -3.57
C VAL A 74 -6.51 2.73 -2.80
N GLU A 75 -5.28 2.57 -3.29
CA GLU A 75 -4.13 3.38 -2.91
C GLU A 75 -4.00 4.57 -3.86
N VAL A 76 -3.86 5.78 -3.32
CA VAL A 76 -3.70 7.00 -4.11
C VAL A 76 -2.22 7.34 -4.22
N LYS A 77 -1.76 7.62 -5.46
CA LYS A 77 -0.38 8.00 -5.75
C LYS A 77 -0.34 9.21 -6.66
N ALA A 78 0.62 10.10 -6.40
CA ALA A 78 0.82 11.28 -7.24
C ALA A 78 1.30 10.90 -8.64
N THR A 79 2.27 9.96 -8.74
CA THR A 79 2.89 9.55 -10.01
C THR A 79 3.22 8.06 -10.04
N LYS A 80 3.44 7.51 -11.24
CA LYS A 80 3.83 6.10 -11.48
C LYS A 80 5.28 5.76 -11.09
N LYS A 81 6.14 6.71 -10.73
CA LYS A 81 7.52 6.43 -10.26
C LYS A 81 7.63 6.13 -8.76
N SER A 82 6.65 6.55 -7.96
CA SER A 82 6.53 6.25 -6.52
C SER A 82 5.90 4.88 -6.12
N PRO A 83 5.11 4.16 -6.95
CA PRO A 83 4.29 3.03 -6.48
C PRO A 83 5.10 1.91 -5.86
N THR A 84 6.14 1.42 -6.55
CA THR A 84 6.85 0.23 -6.06
C THR A 84 7.66 0.52 -4.81
N ARG A 85 8.15 1.74 -4.59
CA ARG A 85 9.01 2.04 -3.42
C ARG A 85 8.22 2.00 -2.11
N GLU A 86 6.95 2.38 -2.15
CA GLU A 86 6.10 2.51 -0.97
C GLU A 86 5.38 1.21 -0.58
N TYR A 87 5.24 0.24 -1.50
CA TYR A 87 4.79 -1.12 -1.16
C TYR A 87 5.89 -1.90 -0.44
N SER A 88 6.02 -1.70 0.87
CA SER A 88 6.87 -2.55 1.71
C SER A 88 6.38 -4.00 1.70
N ALA A 89 7.27 -4.95 2.00
CA ALA A 89 6.89 -6.36 2.09
C ALA A 89 5.79 -6.60 3.14
N HIS A 90 5.79 -5.84 4.24
CA HIS A 90 4.73 -5.84 5.24
C HIS A 90 3.39 -5.37 4.65
N LYS A 91 3.39 -4.24 3.93
CA LYS A 91 2.18 -3.72 3.27
C LYS A 91 1.64 -4.74 2.26
N ILE A 92 2.51 -5.38 1.49
CA ILE A 92 2.16 -6.46 0.55
C ILE A 92 1.44 -7.62 1.24
N ALA A 93 1.97 -8.10 2.38
CA ALA A 93 1.32 -9.15 3.16
C ALA A 93 -0.07 -8.72 3.63
N MET A 94 -0.21 -7.47 4.09
CA MET A 94 -1.47 -6.95 4.60
C MET A 94 -2.52 -6.77 3.50
N ILE A 95 -2.14 -6.26 2.32
CA ILE A 95 -3.06 -6.13 1.18
C ILE A 95 -3.49 -7.51 0.67
N ALA A 96 -2.58 -8.49 0.59
CA ALA A 96 -2.90 -9.83 0.10
C ALA A 96 -4.00 -10.53 0.91
N ARG A 97 -4.21 -10.11 2.16
CA ARG A 97 -5.25 -10.64 3.05
C ARG A 97 -6.64 -10.08 2.78
N LEU A 98 -6.76 -8.93 2.12
CA LEU A 98 -8.07 -8.32 1.90
C LEU A 98 -8.85 -9.09 0.82
N ASP A 99 -10.17 -9.15 1.03
CA ASP A 99 -11.09 -9.86 0.13
C ASP A 99 -11.76 -8.84 -0.81
N GLY A 100 -11.08 -8.54 -1.91
CA GLY A 100 -11.51 -7.58 -2.93
C GLY A 100 -10.39 -7.21 -3.89
N THR A 101 -10.67 -6.29 -4.80
CA THR A 101 -9.70 -5.87 -5.82
C THR A 101 -8.88 -4.70 -5.33
N HIS A 102 -7.55 -4.81 -5.40
CA HIS A 102 -6.64 -3.73 -5.05
C HIS A 102 -6.31 -2.91 -6.28
N LEU A 103 -6.54 -1.60 -6.19
CA LEU A 103 -6.24 -0.64 -7.24
C LEU A 103 -5.22 0.38 -6.76
N THR A 104 -4.39 0.85 -7.69
CA THR A 104 -3.55 2.02 -7.49
C THR A 104 -4.07 3.13 -8.39
N LEU A 105 -4.59 4.20 -7.80
CA LEU A 105 -5.02 5.40 -8.51
C LEU A 105 -3.84 6.35 -8.65
N VAL A 106 -3.32 6.49 -9.88
CA VAL A 106 -2.28 7.46 -10.19
C VAL A 106 -2.92 8.75 -10.70
N MET A 107 -2.60 9.88 -10.06
CA MET A 107 -3.28 11.15 -10.32
C MET A 107 -2.70 11.95 -11.51
N THR A 108 -1.41 11.75 -11.83
CA THR A 108 -0.67 12.53 -12.84
C THR A 108 -0.12 11.62 -13.94
N PRO A 109 -0.12 12.03 -15.23
CA PRO A 109 -0.59 13.32 -15.77
C PRO A 109 -2.11 13.47 -15.82
N SER A 110 -2.84 12.36 -15.77
CA SER A 110 -4.28 12.30 -15.65
C SER A 110 -4.66 11.12 -14.75
N PRO A 111 -5.79 11.20 -14.03
CA PRO A 111 -6.19 10.11 -13.15
C PRO A 111 -6.39 8.81 -13.90
N HIS A 112 -5.73 7.74 -13.44
CA HIS A 112 -5.82 6.42 -14.03
C HIS A 112 -5.73 5.34 -12.96
N LEU A 113 -6.61 4.34 -13.06
CA LEU A 113 -6.62 3.18 -12.17
C LEU A 113 -5.83 2.04 -12.79
N PHE A 114 -4.89 1.51 -12.02
CA PHE A 114 -4.20 0.28 -12.35
C PHE A 114 -4.59 -0.80 -11.36
N ASN A 115 -4.60 -2.06 -11.80
CA ASN A 115 -4.54 -3.14 -10.84
C ASN A 115 -3.22 -3.04 -10.07
N THR A 116 -3.26 -3.06 -8.75
CA THR A 116 -2.05 -2.89 -7.93
C THR A 116 -0.98 -3.92 -8.30
N GLU A 117 -1.37 -5.15 -8.63
CA GLU A 117 -0.44 -6.22 -9.03
C GLU A 117 0.40 -5.84 -10.26
N GLU A 118 -0.19 -5.15 -11.25
CA GLU A 118 0.48 -4.71 -12.48
C GLU A 118 1.55 -3.66 -12.21
N VAL A 119 1.37 -2.90 -11.13
CA VAL A 119 2.27 -1.81 -10.74
C VAL A 119 3.42 -2.33 -9.88
N LEU A 120 3.28 -3.49 -9.23
CA LEU A 120 4.34 -4.11 -8.45
C LEU A 120 5.50 -4.56 -9.36
N SER A 121 6.73 -4.43 -8.84
CA SER A 121 7.90 -5.08 -9.44
C SER A 121 7.77 -6.60 -9.33
N GLU A 122 8.47 -7.35 -10.18
CA GLU A 122 8.42 -8.82 -10.18
C GLU A 122 8.63 -9.44 -8.78
N PRO A 123 9.64 -9.04 -7.97
CA PRO A 123 9.81 -9.58 -6.62
C PRO A 123 8.59 -9.36 -5.71
N LYS A 124 7.97 -8.18 -5.81
CA LYS A 124 6.84 -7.78 -4.98
C LYS A 124 5.56 -8.45 -5.43
N ARG A 125 5.39 -8.64 -6.73
CA ARG A 125 4.28 -9.40 -7.32
C ARG A 125 4.34 -10.87 -6.91
N LEU A 126 5.53 -11.47 -6.99
CA LEU A 126 5.74 -12.84 -6.51
C LEU A 126 5.39 -12.96 -5.03
N LEU A 127 5.88 -12.04 -4.20
CA LEU A 127 5.58 -12.02 -2.76
C LEU A 127 4.08 -11.86 -2.48
N PHE A 128 3.39 -10.96 -3.20
CA PHE A 128 1.94 -10.77 -3.09
C PHE A 128 1.19 -12.07 -3.37
N ASN A 129 1.54 -12.77 -4.45
CA ASN A 129 0.91 -14.04 -4.82
C ASN A 129 1.20 -15.15 -3.81
N VAL A 130 2.43 -15.23 -3.28
CA VAL A 130 2.76 -16.15 -2.19
C VAL A 130 1.83 -15.93 -0.98
N PHE A 131 1.65 -14.69 -0.52
CA PHE A 131 0.74 -14.41 0.57
C PHE A 131 -0.73 -14.74 0.24
N ARG A 132 -1.19 -14.44 -0.98
CA ARG A 132 -2.54 -14.84 -1.43
C ARG A 132 -2.74 -16.35 -1.33
N TYR A 133 -1.78 -17.14 -1.81
CA TYR A 133 -1.85 -18.60 -1.75
C TYR A 133 -1.75 -19.16 -0.34
N ILE A 134 -0.95 -18.55 0.54
CA ILE A 134 -0.92 -18.89 1.97
C ILE A 134 -2.31 -18.66 2.59
N TYR A 135 -2.90 -17.49 2.39
CA TYR A 135 -4.18 -17.13 3.02
C TYR A 135 -5.37 -17.89 2.45
N SER A 136 -5.32 -18.26 1.16
CA SER A 136 -6.33 -19.09 0.52
C SER A 136 -6.08 -20.59 0.66
N ASN A 137 -5.04 -20.99 1.39
CA ASN A 137 -4.61 -22.38 1.55
C ASN A 137 -4.35 -23.15 0.24
N ASN A 138 -3.82 -22.47 -0.79
CA ASN A 138 -3.52 -23.08 -2.08
C ASN A 138 -2.11 -23.69 -2.09
N VAL A 139 -2.00 -24.88 -1.49
CA VAL A 139 -0.72 -25.59 -1.33
C VAL A 139 -0.09 -25.99 -2.67
N GLU A 140 -0.89 -26.30 -3.69
CA GLU A 140 -0.38 -26.68 -5.02
C GLU A 140 0.37 -25.52 -5.68
N LYS A 141 -0.21 -24.31 -5.66
CA LYS A 141 0.45 -23.12 -6.21
C LYS A 141 1.70 -22.72 -5.43
N LEU A 142 1.70 -22.94 -4.10
CA LEU A 142 2.91 -22.76 -3.30
C LEU A 142 4.01 -23.75 -3.73
N LYS A 143 3.68 -25.02 -3.95
CA LYS A 143 4.63 -26.03 -4.45
C LYS A 143 5.23 -25.63 -5.80
N GLU A 144 4.40 -25.19 -6.74
CA GLU A 144 4.87 -24.71 -8.06
C GLU A 144 5.90 -23.59 -7.91
N ILE A 145 5.59 -22.55 -7.12
CA ILE A 145 6.50 -21.41 -6.88
C ILE A 145 7.79 -21.86 -6.20
N THR A 146 7.67 -22.71 -5.18
CA THR A 146 8.83 -23.21 -4.44
C THR A 146 9.64 -24.26 -5.20
N SER A 147 9.23 -24.67 -6.40
CA SER A 147 10.02 -25.57 -7.25
C SER A 147 10.96 -24.82 -8.20
N ASP A 148 10.75 -23.53 -8.41
CA ASP A 148 11.58 -22.69 -9.30
C ASP A 148 12.71 -22.00 -8.52
N ASP A 149 13.96 -22.28 -8.89
CA ASP A 149 15.15 -21.74 -8.20
C ASP A 149 15.29 -20.22 -8.30
N LYS A 150 14.79 -19.60 -9.38
CA LYS A 150 14.73 -18.14 -9.51
C LYS A 150 13.80 -17.57 -8.44
N TYR A 151 12.62 -18.16 -8.27
CA TYR A 151 11.65 -17.70 -7.29
C TYR A 151 12.09 -17.95 -5.85
N LYS A 152 12.75 -19.08 -5.57
CA LYS A 152 13.39 -19.31 -4.26
C LYS A 152 14.36 -18.19 -3.89
N THR A 153 15.24 -17.82 -4.82
CA THR A 153 16.24 -16.77 -4.60
C THR A 153 15.60 -15.41 -4.32
N ILE A 154 14.49 -15.10 -4.99
CA ILE A 154 13.74 -13.86 -4.72
C ILE A 154 13.09 -13.91 -3.34
N LEU A 155 12.45 -15.04 -2.98
CA LEU A 155 11.69 -15.18 -1.74
C LEU A 155 12.58 -15.21 -0.49
N SER A 156 13.81 -15.72 -0.58
CA SER A 156 14.76 -15.70 0.54
C SER A 156 15.05 -14.28 1.04
N SER A 157 15.04 -13.28 0.14
CA SER A 157 15.18 -11.87 0.52
C SER A 157 14.02 -11.32 1.38
N TYR A 158 12.90 -12.04 1.43
CA TYR A 158 11.69 -11.69 2.20
C TYR A 158 11.39 -12.67 3.35
N GLU A 159 12.29 -13.62 3.62
CA GLU A 159 12.11 -14.70 4.60
C GLU A 159 11.51 -14.21 5.93
N LYS A 160 12.13 -13.19 6.52
CA LYS A 160 11.71 -12.65 7.82
C LYS A 160 10.25 -12.18 7.79
N VAL A 161 9.84 -11.52 6.72
CA VAL A 161 8.47 -11.02 6.57
C VAL A 161 7.51 -12.17 6.32
N ILE A 162 7.89 -13.12 5.48
CA ILE A 162 7.08 -14.33 5.24
C ILE A 162 6.81 -15.04 6.57
N LYS A 163 7.85 -15.34 7.37
CA LYS A 163 7.74 -15.99 8.69
C LYS A 163 6.83 -15.21 9.65
N ILE A 164 6.92 -13.88 9.68
CA ILE A 164 6.06 -13.03 10.52
C ILE A 164 4.57 -13.19 10.18
N TYR A 165 4.22 -13.29 8.89
CA TYR A 165 2.82 -13.34 8.47
C TYR A 165 2.28 -14.75 8.21
N THR A 166 3.13 -15.78 8.18
CA THR A 166 2.72 -17.18 8.02
C THR A 166 2.54 -17.94 9.33
N THR A 167 3.24 -17.56 10.41
CA THR A 167 3.26 -18.30 11.69
C THR A 167 1.89 -18.57 12.33
N ARG A 168 0.83 -17.87 11.90
CA ARG A 168 -0.54 -18.06 12.38
C ARG A 168 -1.45 -18.85 11.42
N TYR A 169 -0.96 -19.24 10.24
CA TYR A 169 -1.76 -19.80 9.16
C TYR A 169 -1.19 -21.13 8.68
N ASN A 170 -2.05 -22.15 8.65
CA ASN A 170 -1.84 -23.55 8.25
C ASN A 170 -0.43 -24.17 8.47
N LYS A 171 -0.36 -25.15 9.37
CA LYS A 171 0.83 -25.99 9.63
C LYS A 171 1.42 -26.65 8.37
N ASP A 172 0.61 -27.04 7.40
CA ASP A 172 1.09 -27.71 6.19
C ASP A 172 1.79 -26.73 5.25
N ALA A 173 1.22 -25.53 5.05
CA ALA A 173 1.85 -24.46 4.28
C ALA A 173 3.11 -23.93 4.97
N LEU A 174 3.09 -23.84 6.30
CA LEU A 174 4.26 -23.53 7.12
C LEU A 174 5.34 -24.60 6.97
N SER A 175 5.02 -25.88 7.06
CA SER A 175 5.99 -26.98 6.92
C SER A 175 6.66 -26.98 5.54
N LEU A 176 5.90 -26.67 4.50
CA LEU A 176 6.41 -26.48 3.14
C LEU A 176 7.43 -25.34 3.16
N LEU A 177 7.03 -24.14 3.59
CA LEU A 177 7.89 -22.96 3.64
C LEU A 177 9.12 -23.12 4.56
N GLU A 178 9.00 -23.84 5.67
CA GLU A 178 10.09 -24.15 6.61
C GLU A 178 11.14 -25.08 6.00
N THR A 179 10.74 -25.98 5.08
CA THR A 179 11.71 -26.74 4.28
C THR A 179 12.39 -25.92 3.18
N PHE A 180 11.91 -24.71 2.89
CA PHE A 180 12.39 -23.86 1.80
C PHE A 180 13.14 -22.58 2.21
N LEU A 181 12.89 -22.07 3.43
CA LEU A 181 13.40 -20.80 3.96
C LEU A 181 14.26 -21.00 5.22
#